data_AF-A0A7S1LEX5-F1
#
_entry.id   AF-A0A7S1LEX5-F1
#
_cell.length_a   1.000
_cell.length_b   1.000
_cell.length_c   1.000
_cell.angle_alpha   90.00
_cell.angle_beta   90.00
_cell.angle_gamma   90.00
#
_symmetry.space_group_name_H-M   'P 1'
#
loop_
_entity.id
_entity.type
_entity.pdbx_description
1 polymer ?
#
loop_
_entity_poly.entity_id
_entity_poly.type
_entity_poly.pdbx_seq_one_letter_code
_entity_poly.pdbx_strand_id
1 'polypeptide(L)'
;DDETEHLSAAALSTALPAAKVLYCNSMQWATDGGSTFFRDLRSLRKLDLADIRCDEEAPPAFWGSLADAACLEELRVSACDDLPPITARVVPPSALRALRDVDIC
;
A
#
# COMPACT_ATOMS: atom_id res chain seq x y z
N ASP A 1 26.05 0.46 -6.63
CA ASP A 1 25.54 1.32 -5.56
C ASP A 1 24.03 1.33 -5.64
N ASP A 2 23.43 0.37 -4.96
CA ASP A 2 22.00 0.11 -4.94
C ASP A 2 21.47 0.76 -3.65
N GLU A 3 21.21 2.07 -3.69
CA GLU A 3 20.56 2.78 -2.59
C GLU A 3 19.06 2.53 -2.65
N THR A 4 18.68 1.27 -2.47
CA THR A 4 17.28 0.92 -2.35
C THR A 4 16.87 1.14 -0.90
N GLU A 5 16.10 2.20 -0.67
CA GLU A 5 15.61 2.56 0.67
C GLU A 5 14.64 1.48 1.16
N HIS A 6 15.16 0.56 1.99
CA HIS A 6 14.34 -0.45 2.66
C HIS A 6 13.46 0.21 3.73
N LEU A 7 12.20 0.46 3.41
CA LEU A 7 11.23 0.98 4.37
C LEU A 7 10.64 -0.17 5.18
N SER A 8 11.01 -0.23 6.47
CA SER A 8 10.43 -1.19 7.41
C SER A 8 8.99 -0.82 7.78
N ALA A 9 8.17 -1.83 8.10
CA ALA A 9 6.78 -1.66 8.57
C ALA A 9 6.66 -0.67 9.74
N ALA A 10 7.68 -0.62 10.59
CA ALA A 10 7.76 0.28 11.73
C ALA A 10 7.81 1.76 11.29
N ALA A 11 8.60 2.09 10.27
CA ALA A 11 8.75 3.45 9.77
C ALA A 11 7.43 3.99 9.19
N LEU A 12 6.72 3.16 8.41
CA LEU A 12 5.43 3.52 7.83
C LEU A 12 4.34 3.62 8.90
N SER A 13 4.27 2.69 9.86
CA SER A 13 3.24 2.73 10.92
C SER A 13 3.27 4.02 11.76
N THR A 14 4.43 4.67 11.86
CA THR A 14 4.61 5.89 12.66
C THR A 14 4.23 7.15 11.87
N ALA A 15 4.37 7.13 10.54
CA ALA A 15 4.15 8.28 9.67
C ALA A 15 2.69 8.44 9.20
N LEU A 16 1.92 7.35 9.16
CA LEU A 16 0.62 7.27 8.49
C LEU A 16 -0.60 7.92 9.19
N PRO A 17 -0.70 8.06 10.52
CA PRO A 17 -1.96 8.50 11.15
C PRO A 17 -2.46 9.87 10.68
N ALA A 18 -1.55 10.74 10.26
CA ALA A 18 -1.84 12.09 9.76
C ALA A 18 -1.55 12.27 8.25
N ALA A 19 -0.97 11.27 7.59
CA ALA A 19 -0.61 11.39 6.18
C ALA A 19 -1.87 11.42 5.31
N LYS A 20 -1.96 12.42 4.43
CA LYS A 20 -3.02 12.54 3.41
C LYS A 20 -2.59 11.98 2.06
N VAL A 21 -1.29 11.95 1.81
CA VAL A 21 -0.69 11.51 0.56
C VAL A 21 0.52 10.68 0.95
N LEU A 22 0.62 9.49 0.36
CA LEU A 22 1.74 8.60 0.56
C LEU A 22 2.26 8.17 -0.82
N TYR A 23 3.53 8.47 -1.03
CA TYR A 23 4.28 8.12 -2.23
C TYR A 23 5.23 6.99 -1.84
N CYS A 24 5.01 5.84 -2.44
CA CYS A 24 5.71 4.61 -2.13
C CYS A 24 6.50 4.09 -3.32
N ASN A 25 7.01 5.02 -4.15
CA ASN A 25 7.58 4.69 -5.43
C ASN A 25 9.03 4.19 -5.36
N SER A 26 9.37 3.24 -6.24
CA SER A 26 10.70 2.63 -6.36
C SER A 26 11.21 1.99 -5.06
N MET A 27 10.31 1.47 -4.24
CA MET A 27 10.67 0.77 -3.02
C MET A 27 10.90 -0.72 -3.24
N GLN A 28 11.86 -1.28 -2.50
CA GLN A 28 11.99 -2.73 -2.35
C GLN A 28 11.33 -3.20 -1.07
N TRP A 29 10.40 -4.12 -1.25
CA TRP A 29 9.66 -4.75 -0.19
C TRP A 29 10.39 -6.01 0.28
N ALA A 30 10.90 -5.94 1.52
CA ALA A 30 11.38 -7.08 2.28
C ALA A 30 10.21 -7.74 3.07
N THR A 31 10.02 -9.04 2.91
CA THR A 31 8.95 -9.87 3.49
C THR A 31 9.20 -10.24 4.96
N ASP A 32 9.82 -9.37 5.75
CA ASP A 32 10.10 -9.62 7.18
C ASP A 32 8.84 -9.49 8.04
N GLY A 33 7.92 -10.44 7.86
CA GLY A 33 6.98 -10.88 8.87
C GLY A 33 5.63 -10.17 8.88
N GLY A 34 4.77 -10.45 7.88
CA GLY A 34 3.31 -10.58 8.02
C GLY A 34 2.50 -9.45 8.69
N SER A 35 3.11 -8.31 8.97
CA SER A 35 2.49 -7.21 9.69
C SER A 35 1.82 -6.27 8.72
N THR A 36 0.56 -5.96 8.98
CA THR A 36 -0.21 -4.94 8.27
C THR A 36 0.56 -3.61 8.26
N PHE A 37 1.20 -3.30 7.13
CA PHE A 37 2.13 -2.18 6.98
C PHE A 37 1.43 -0.83 7.11
N PHE A 38 0.29 -0.69 6.45
CA PHE A 38 -0.49 0.53 6.56
C PHE A 38 -1.51 0.38 7.68
N ARG A 39 -1.08 0.64 8.91
CA ARG A 39 -2.02 0.85 10.02
C ARG A 39 -2.53 2.28 9.99
N ASP A 40 -3.82 2.44 10.29
CA ASP A 40 -4.49 3.74 10.40
C ASP A 40 -4.40 4.63 9.15
N LEU A 41 -4.71 4.08 7.97
CA LEU A 41 -4.92 4.85 6.74
C LEU A 41 -6.20 5.71 6.71
N ARG A 42 -6.80 5.96 7.88
CA ARG A 42 -8.10 6.65 8.00
C ARG A 42 -8.09 8.06 7.41
N SER A 43 -6.92 8.69 7.38
CA SER A 43 -6.70 10.05 6.88
C SER A 43 -6.15 10.08 5.44
N LEU A 44 -5.71 8.93 4.92
CA LEU A 44 -5.02 8.85 3.63
C LEU A 44 -6.01 9.09 2.50
N ARG A 45 -5.68 10.00 1.58
CA ARG A 45 -6.47 10.37 0.40
C ARG A 45 -5.84 9.91 -0.90
N LYS A 46 -4.51 9.82 -0.95
CA LYS A 46 -3.77 9.38 -2.13
C LYS A 46 -2.71 8.36 -1.75
N LEU A 47 -2.68 7.25 -2.46
CA LEU A 47 -1.66 6.21 -2.34
C LEU A 47 -1.08 5.93 -3.71
N ASP A 48 0.23 6.14 -3.86
CA ASP A 48 0.96 5.82 -5.08
C ASP A 48 1.97 4.72 -4.78
N LEU A 49 1.75 3.53 -5.33
CA LEU A 49 2.58 2.33 -5.21
C LEU A 49 3.27 2.02 -6.55
N ALA A 50 3.82 3.03 -7.24
CA ALA A 50 4.52 2.81 -8.50
C ALA A 50 5.90 2.15 -8.32
N ASP A 51 6.27 1.20 -9.18
CA ASP A 51 7.61 0.59 -9.22
C ASP A 51 8.01 -0.05 -7.88
N ILE A 52 7.05 -0.65 -7.17
CA ILE A 52 7.36 -1.43 -5.98
C ILE A 52 7.88 -2.80 -6.42
N ARG A 53 9.11 -3.11 -6.01
CA ARG A 53 9.71 -4.43 -6.18
C ARG A 53 9.49 -5.25 -4.92
N CYS A 54 9.10 -6.51 -5.07
CA CYS A 54 9.01 -7.41 -3.94
C CYS A 54 10.12 -8.46 -4.08
N ASP A 55 10.91 -8.67 -3.02
CA ASP A 55 11.95 -9.71 -3.03
C ASP A 55 11.34 -11.12 -3.07
N GLU A 56 10.11 -11.25 -2.58
CA GLU A 56 9.29 -12.46 -2.62
C GLU A 56 7.85 -12.10 -2.97
N GLU A 57 7.06 -13.09 -3.38
CA GLU A 57 5.65 -12.91 -3.70
C GLU A 57 4.91 -12.26 -2.52
N ALA A 58 4.33 -11.11 -2.78
CA ALA A 58 3.67 -10.30 -1.78
C ALA A 58 2.52 -11.07 -1.12
N PRO A 59 2.49 -11.21 0.23
CA PRO A 59 1.43 -11.94 0.90
C PRO A 59 0.05 -11.34 0.61
N PRO A 60 -1.03 -12.15 0.53
CA PRO A 60 -2.39 -11.65 0.34
C PRO A 60 -2.85 -10.61 1.38
N ALA A 61 -2.18 -10.57 2.54
CA ALA A 61 -2.43 -9.59 3.60
C ALA A 61 -1.91 -8.17 3.27
N PHE A 62 -1.13 -7.99 2.20
CA PHE A 62 -0.61 -6.70 1.75
C PHE A 62 -1.70 -5.62 1.68
N TRP A 63 -2.78 -5.95 0.97
CA TRP A 63 -3.90 -5.05 0.77
C TRP A 63 -4.81 -4.95 2.00
N GLY A 64 -4.68 -5.82 3.00
CA GLY A 64 -5.57 -5.87 4.16
C GLY A 64 -5.62 -4.55 4.92
N SER A 65 -4.53 -3.80 4.88
CA SER A 65 -4.43 -2.46 5.43
C SER A 65 -5.31 -1.41 4.74
N LEU A 66 -5.69 -1.61 3.47
CA LEU A 66 -6.64 -0.75 2.77
C LEU A 66 -8.08 -0.91 3.31
N ALA A 67 -8.35 -1.93 4.13
CA ALA A 67 -9.66 -2.12 4.75
C ALA A 67 -10.08 -0.94 5.65
N ASP A 68 -9.10 -0.18 6.17
CA ASP A 68 -9.33 1.00 7.01
C ASP A 68 -9.16 2.34 6.25
N ALA A 69 -8.86 2.30 4.95
CA ALA A 69 -8.57 3.47 4.12
C ALA A 69 -9.85 4.17 3.61
N ALA A 70 -10.77 4.48 4.53
CA ALA A 70 -12.09 5.01 4.25
C ALA A 70 -12.13 6.36 3.51
N CYS A 71 -11.03 7.11 3.54
CA CYS A 71 -10.85 8.41 2.89
C CYS A 71 -9.98 8.33 1.63
N LEU A 72 -9.55 7.14 1.21
CA LEU A 72 -8.70 6.98 0.04
C LEU A 72 -9.49 7.33 -1.22
N GLU A 73 -9.01 8.31 -1.97
CA GLU A 73 -9.65 8.85 -3.15
C GLU A 73 -8.94 8.46 -4.43
N GLU A 74 -7.61 8.30 -4.37
CA GLU A 74 -6.75 7.99 -5.50
C GLU A 74 -5.81 6.85 -5.12
N LEU A 75 -5.84 5.78 -5.91
CA LEU A 75 -4.94 4.64 -5.81
C LEU A 75 -4.20 4.48 -7.13
N ARG A 76 -2.89 4.59 -7.10
CA ARG A 76 -2.02 4.27 -8.24
C ARG A 76 -1.19 3.05 -7.91
N VAL A 77 -1.23 2.06 -8.80
CA VAL A 77 -0.42 0.85 -8.74
C VAL A 77 0.16 0.66 -10.12
N SER A 78 1.47 0.76 -10.27
CA SER A 78 2.08 0.59 -11.59
C SER A 78 3.39 -0.15 -11.50
N ALA A 79 3.73 -0.97 -12.50
CA ALA A 79 4.98 -1.74 -12.51
C ALA A 79 5.17 -2.55 -11.22
N CYS A 80 4.12 -3.28 -10.84
CA CYS A 80 4.06 -4.10 -9.63
C CYS A 80 3.77 -5.55 -10.00
N ASP A 81 4.74 -6.21 -10.64
CA ASP A 81 4.58 -7.56 -11.19
C ASP A 81 4.38 -8.63 -10.10
N ASP A 82 4.86 -8.34 -8.88
CA ASP A 82 4.88 -9.30 -7.76
C ASP A 82 3.76 -9.06 -6.73
N LEU A 83 2.86 -8.10 -6.96
CA LEU A 83 1.73 -7.82 -6.05
C LEU A 83 0.54 -8.76 -6.31
N PRO A 84 -0.08 -9.35 -5.26
CA PRO A 84 -1.27 -10.15 -5.43
C PRO A 84 -2.43 -9.28 -5.90
N PRO A 85 -3.45 -9.88 -6.56
CA PRO A 85 -4.64 -9.13 -6.95
C PRO A 85 -5.37 -8.56 -5.73
N ILE A 86 -5.89 -7.33 -5.85
CA ILE A 86 -6.82 -6.76 -4.87
C ILE A 86 -8.15 -7.52 -5.02
N THR A 87 -8.59 -8.18 -3.95
CA THR A 87 -9.86 -8.91 -3.94
C THR A 87 -10.81 -8.34 -2.90
N ALA A 88 -12.12 -8.45 -3.14
CA ALA A 88 -13.16 -8.04 -2.20
C ALA A 88 -13.09 -8.78 -0.85
N ARG A 89 -12.39 -9.93 -0.80
CA ARG A 89 -12.15 -10.69 0.42
C ARG A 89 -11.10 -10.03 1.32
N VAL A 90 -10.11 -9.36 0.73
CA VAL A 90 -9.03 -8.68 1.46
C VAL A 90 -9.38 -7.22 1.70
N VAL A 91 -9.99 -6.57 0.71
CA VAL A 91 -10.43 -5.18 0.80
C VAL A 91 -11.92 -5.11 0.43
N PRO A 92 -12.81 -5.05 1.43
CA PRO A 92 -14.24 -4.89 1.16
C PRO A 92 -14.48 -3.62 0.34
N PRO A 93 -15.39 -3.61 -0.65
CA PRO A 93 -15.72 -2.39 -1.40
C PRO A 93 -16.16 -1.22 -0.51
N SER A 94 -16.75 -1.51 0.66
CA SER A 94 -17.13 -0.50 1.65
C SER A 94 -15.95 0.20 2.32
N ALA A 95 -14.75 -0.40 2.30
CA ALA A 95 -13.52 0.18 2.81
C ALA A 95 -13.00 1.29 1.90
N LEU A 96 -13.14 1.13 0.59
CA LEU A 96 -12.68 2.07 -0.44
C LEU A 96 -13.82 2.97 -0.95
N ARG A 97 -14.76 3.34 -0.09
CA ARG A 97 -15.97 4.09 -0.48
C ARG A 97 -15.73 5.48 -1.06
N ALA A 98 -14.56 6.07 -0.77
CA ALA A 98 -14.16 7.39 -1.27
C ALA A 98 -13.34 7.30 -2.57
N LEU A 99 -12.99 6.08 -2.99
CA LEU A 99 -12.09 5.85 -4.11
C LEU A 99 -12.80 6.24 -5.41
N ARG A 100 -12.17 7.15 -6.15
CA ARG A 100 -12.72 7.71 -7.38
C ARG A 100 -11.75 7.61 -8.55
N ASP A 101 -10.46 7.48 -8.27
CA ASP A 101 -9.41 7.35 -9.28
C ASP A 101 -8.58 6.10 -8.97
N VAL A 102 -8.43 5.25 -9.97
CA VAL A 102 -7.66 4.01 -9.91
C VAL A 102 -6.86 3.91 -11.18
N ASP A 103 -5.55 4.06 -11.04
CA ASP A 103 -4.59 3.90 -12.13
C ASP A 103 -3.82 2.60 -11.89
N ILE A 104 -4.04 1.61 -12.76
CA ILE A 104 -3.35 0.31 -12.75
C ILE A 104 -2.65 0.17 -14.11
N CYS A 105 -1.33 0.27 -14.12
CA CYS A 105 -0.50 0.27 -15.33
C CYS A 105 0.60 -0.80 -15.32
#